data_AF-A0A1F2TX15-F1
#
_entry.id   AF-A0A1F2TX15-F1
#
_cell.length_a   1.000
_cell.length_b   1.000
_cell.length_c   1.000
_cell.angle_alpha   90.00
_cell.angle_beta   90.00
_cell.angle_gamma   90.00
#
_symmetry.space_group_name_H-M   'P 1'
#
loop_
_entity.id
_entity.type
_entity.pdbx_description
1 polymer ?
#
loop_
_entity_poly.entity_id
_entity_poly.type
_entity_poly.pdbx_seq_one_letter_code
_entity_poly.pdbx_strand_id
1 'polypeptide(L)'
;MTLLTCAAVRRRLNAFYDRELPVPELIAIESHLHGCPPCAAECAEIQRVGDVMRLAAAPGPADDWTGLQPGVISRMRAEAHESWTSRAARTFEDLHLVWIGAASTAATFICAVSVLGMLHFASPERSDSLAAIIAVMAEPYGSDRNPARLDWGGIMRVPSIPGDGLVSATLESSMPGQRDVMLTLSAVVSREGRVSNMELVNGQHDGVEAAEILHALSRSRLEPAQFGGSPVAVNLVWLVAHTTVKGKTSS
;
A
#
# COMPACT_ATOMS: atom_id res chain seq x y z
N MET A 1 33.10 -73.20 9.46
CA MET A 1 32.45 -72.74 8.22
C MET A 1 31.83 -73.94 7.55
N THR A 2 30.51 -74.06 7.59
CA THR A 2 29.77 -75.12 6.90
C THR A 2 29.81 -74.82 5.40
N LEU A 3 30.47 -75.68 4.63
CA LEU A 3 30.49 -75.58 3.17
C LEU A 3 29.12 -76.00 2.64
N LEU A 4 28.22 -75.03 2.44
CA LEU A 4 26.94 -75.27 1.77
C LEU A 4 27.18 -75.45 0.28
N THR A 5 26.65 -76.54 -0.28
CA THR A 5 26.67 -76.76 -1.73
C THR A 5 25.57 -75.95 -2.40
N CYS A 6 25.76 -75.57 -3.67
CA CYS A 6 24.74 -74.83 -4.43
C CYS A 6 23.39 -75.56 -4.44
N ALA A 7 23.41 -76.90 -4.55
CA ALA A 7 22.18 -77.72 -4.52
C ALA A 7 21.47 -77.71 -3.16
N ALA A 8 22.19 -77.50 -2.05
CA ALA A 8 21.59 -77.33 -0.73
C ALA A 8 20.95 -75.94 -0.58
N VAL A 9 21.64 -74.90 -1.07
CA VAL A 9 21.14 -73.52 -1.05
C VAL A 9 19.89 -73.37 -1.91
N ARG A 10 19.92 -73.85 -3.16
CA ARG A 10 18.79 -73.77 -4.09
C ARG A 10 17.50 -74.39 -3.55
N ARG A 11 17.60 -75.52 -2.85
CA ARG A 11 16.45 -76.18 -2.20
C ARG A 11 15.86 -75.38 -1.02
N ARG A 12 16.63 -74.46 -0.44
CA ARG A 12 16.26 -73.65 0.73
C ARG A 12 16.03 -72.18 0.39
N LEU A 13 16.13 -71.76 -0.88
CA LEU A 13 15.98 -70.37 -1.29
C LEU A 13 14.59 -69.79 -0.98
N ASN A 14 13.52 -70.57 -1.16
CA ASN A 14 12.16 -70.13 -0.82
C ASN A 14 12.01 -69.89 0.70
N ALA A 15 12.40 -70.88 1.52
CA ALA A 15 12.38 -70.72 2.98
C ALA A 15 13.32 -69.61 3.48
N PHE A 16 14.42 -69.34 2.77
CA PHE A 16 15.30 -68.20 3.04
C PHE A 16 14.60 -66.87 2.72
N TYR A 17 13.89 -66.78 1.58
CA TYR A 17 13.12 -65.60 1.19
C TYR A 17 12.01 -65.28 2.21
N ASP A 18 11.29 -66.30 2.66
CA ASP A 18 10.22 -66.19 3.65
C ASP A 18 10.73 -66.05 5.10
N ARG A 19 12.06 -66.08 5.31
CA ARG A 19 12.73 -66.07 6.63
C ARG A 19 12.27 -67.17 7.59
N GLU A 20 11.90 -68.33 7.05
CA GLU A 20 11.45 -69.49 7.82
C GLU A 20 12.61 -70.37 8.34
N LEU A 21 13.85 -70.07 7.93
CA LEU A 21 15.03 -70.81 8.36
C LEU A 21 15.58 -70.30 9.71
N PRO A 22 16.20 -71.17 10.52
CA PRO A 22 16.92 -70.75 11.72
C PRO A 22 18.01 -69.73 11.40
N VAL A 23 18.24 -68.76 12.28
CA VAL A 23 19.23 -67.68 12.11
C VAL A 23 20.62 -68.19 11.66
N PRO A 24 21.19 -69.29 12.19
CA PRO A 24 22.47 -69.80 11.71
C PRO A 24 22.46 -70.23 10.23
N GLU A 25 21.33 -70.74 9.74
CA GLU A 25 21.18 -71.15 8.35
C GLU A 25 20.99 -69.95 7.43
N LEU A 26 20.26 -68.92 7.89
CA LEU A 26 20.13 -67.65 7.15
C LEU A 26 21.50 -67.03 6.90
N ILE A 27 22.34 -66.93 7.93
CA ILE A 27 23.71 -66.38 7.83
C ILE A 27 24.56 -67.22 6.88
N ALA A 28 24.47 -68.55 6.97
CA ALA A 28 25.23 -69.44 6.11
C ALA A 28 24.82 -69.30 4.63
N ILE A 29 23.52 -69.22 4.35
CA ILE A 29 23.01 -69.00 2.99
C ILE A 29 23.39 -67.61 2.48
N GLU A 30 23.23 -66.56 3.29
CA GLU A 30 23.62 -65.19 2.93
C GLU A 30 25.10 -65.09 2.57
N SER A 31 25.98 -65.76 3.34
CA SER A 31 27.40 -65.84 3.03
C SER A 31 27.68 -66.56 1.70
N HIS A 32 26.89 -67.58 1.37
CA HIS A 32 27.00 -68.29 0.10
C HIS A 32 26.52 -67.45 -1.08
N LEU A 33 25.42 -66.69 -0.92
CA LEU A 33 24.90 -65.80 -1.97
C LEU A 33 25.92 -64.70 -2.32
N HIS A 34 26.66 -64.17 -1.35
CA HIS A 34 27.74 -63.22 -1.60
C HIS A 34 28.89 -63.83 -2.42
N GLY A 35 29.17 -65.12 -2.25
CA GLY A 35 30.26 -65.83 -2.94
C GLY A 35 29.85 -66.54 -4.24
N CYS A 36 28.55 -66.66 -4.53
CA CYS A 36 28.04 -67.49 -5.63
C CYS A 36 27.01 -66.73 -6.48
N PRO A 37 27.44 -66.10 -7.60
CA PRO A 37 26.56 -65.37 -8.52
C PRO A 37 25.33 -66.12 -9.03
N PRO A 38 25.38 -67.43 -9.39
CA PRO A 38 24.19 -68.12 -9.90
C PRO A 38 23.11 -68.28 -8.82
N CYS A 39 23.48 -68.61 -7.59
CA CYS A 39 22.54 -68.71 -6.48
C CYS A 39 21.93 -67.33 -6.12
N ALA A 40 22.72 -66.26 -6.23
CA ALA A 40 22.23 -64.89 -6.04
C ALA A 40 21.21 -64.49 -7.12
N ALA A 41 21.45 -64.86 -8.38
CA ALA A 41 20.53 -64.59 -9.48
C ALA A 41 19.18 -65.31 -9.30
N GLU A 42 19.19 -66.58 -8.86
CA GLU A 42 17.95 -67.33 -8.55
C GLU A 42 17.18 -66.67 -7.39
N CYS A 43 17.87 -66.23 -6.34
CA CYS A 43 17.25 -65.50 -5.22
C CYS A 43 16.61 -64.18 -5.68
N ALA A 44 17.29 -63.43 -6.56
CA ALA A 44 16.78 -62.19 -7.12
C ALA A 44 15.57 -62.40 -8.04
N GLU A 45 15.44 -63.56 -8.68
CA GLU A 45 14.26 -63.93 -9.46
C GLU A 45 13.04 -64.15 -8.56
N ILE A 46 13.21 -64.89 -7.45
CA ILE A 46 12.16 -65.08 -6.44
C ILE A 46 11.71 -63.73 -5.87
N GLN A 47 12.67 -62.84 -5.55
CA GLN A 47 12.38 -61.49 -5.06
C GLN A 47 11.54 -60.68 -6.05
N ARG A 48 11.93 -60.67 -7.33
CA ARG A 48 11.19 -59.97 -8.40
C ARG A 48 9.75 -60.45 -8.54
N VAL A 49 9.51 -61.75 -8.47
CA VAL A 49 8.15 -62.31 -8.53
C VAL A 49 7.34 -61.82 -7.32
N GLY A 50 7.92 -61.85 -6.12
CA GLY A 50 7.25 -61.36 -4.91
C GLY A 50 6.96 -59.86 -4.93
N ASP A 51 7.84 -59.05 -5.50
CA ASP A 51 7.63 -57.60 -5.66
C ASP A 51 6.48 -57.31 -6.63
N VAL A 52 6.40 -58.03 -7.76
CA VAL A 52 5.29 -57.90 -8.71
C VAL A 52 3.96 -58.29 -8.05
N MET A 53 3.95 -59.37 -7.26
CA MET A 53 2.75 -59.79 -6.53
C MET A 53 2.32 -58.76 -5.48
N ARG A 54 3.27 -58.15 -4.75
CA ARG A 54 2.98 -57.08 -3.79
C ARG A 54 2.47 -55.81 -4.45
N LEU A 55 2.96 -55.47 -5.63
CA LEU A 55 2.47 -54.33 -6.42
C LEU A 55 1.05 -54.58 -6.96
N ALA A 56 0.74 -55.82 -7.32
CA ALA A 56 -0.59 -56.22 -7.78
C ALA A 56 -1.58 -56.46 -6.64
N ALA A 57 -1.10 -56.69 -5.41
CA ALA A 57 -1.94 -56.86 -4.24
C ALA A 57 -2.70 -55.56 -3.96
N ALA A 58 -4.02 -55.69 -3.72
CA ALA A 58 -4.83 -54.56 -3.30
C ALA A 58 -4.25 -53.99 -1.99
N PRO A 59 -4.14 -52.66 -1.85
CA PRO A 59 -3.76 -52.06 -0.59
C PRO A 59 -4.74 -52.55 0.48
N GLY A 60 -4.19 -52.95 1.64
CA GLY A 60 -5.01 -53.37 2.77
C GLY A 60 -5.98 -52.25 3.18
N PRO A 61 -7.20 -52.59 3.61
CA PRO A 61 -8.14 -51.62 4.15
C PRO A 61 -7.49 -50.85 5.30
N ALA A 62 -7.47 -49.51 5.19
CA ALA A 62 -6.74 -48.62 6.11
C ALA A 62 -7.18 -48.75 7.58
N ASP A 63 -8.39 -49.26 7.82
CA ASP A 63 -9.03 -49.30 9.15
C ASP A 63 -9.57 -50.67 9.56
N ASP A 64 -9.40 -51.72 8.74
CA ASP A 64 -9.86 -53.06 9.11
C ASP A 64 -8.73 -53.84 9.78
N TRP A 65 -8.64 -53.65 11.10
CA TRP A 65 -7.70 -54.36 11.97
C TRP A 65 -8.32 -55.66 12.54
N THR A 66 -9.48 -56.09 12.01
CA THR A 66 -10.16 -57.28 12.54
C THR A 66 -9.32 -58.53 12.27
N GLY A 67 -9.07 -59.30 13.33
CA GLY A 67 -8.26 -60.54 13.25
C GLY A 67 -6.76 -60.36 13.54
N LEU A 68 -6.25 -59.14 13.69
CA LEU A 68 -4.88 -58.91 14.14
C LEU A 68 -4.75 -59.06 15.67
N GLN A 69 -3.58 -59.51 16.12
CA GLN A 69 -3.30 -59.66 17.55
C GLN A 69 -3.42 -58.30 18.25
N PRO A 70 -4.09 -58.20 19.41
CA PRO A 70 -4.35 -56.94 20.11
C PRO A 70 -3.09 -56.09 20.37
N GLY A 71 -1.94 -56.73 20.62
CA GLY A 71 -0.66 -56.05 20.83
C GLY A 71 -0.10 -55.34 19.58
N VAL A 72 -0.38 -55.87 18.38
CA VAL A 72 0.00 -55.21 17.12
C VAL A 72 -0.92 -54.02 16.87
N ILE A 73 -2.21 -54.16 17.14
CA ILE A 73 -3.19 -53.08 17.01
C ILE A 73 -2.84 -51.91 17.95
N SER A 74 -2.48 -52.20 19.21
CA SER A 74 -2.09 -51.14 20.15
C SER A 74 -0.82 -50.41 19.72
N ARG A 75 0.16 -51.14 19.18
CA ARG A 75 1.41 -50.55 18.71
C ARG A 75 1.21 -49.72 17.44
N MET A 76 0.48 -50.26 16.46
CA MET A 76 0.15 -49.54 15.22
C MET A 76 -0.66 -48.28 15.50
N ARG A 77 -1.61 -48.33 16.44
CA ARG A 77 -2.38 -47.15 16.85
C ARG A 77 -1.51 -46.11 17.58
N ALA A 78 -0.55 -46.56 18.39
CA ALA A 78 0.41 -45.67 19.05
C ALA A 78 1.34 -44.97 18.03
N GLU A 79 1.90 -45.72 17.08
CA GLU A 79 2.75 -45.19 16.01
C GLU A 79 1.96 -44.24 15.07
N ALA A 80 0.70 -44.57 14.76
CA ALA A 80 -0.19 -43.69 13.99
C ALA A 80 -0.49 -42.37 14.73
N HIS A 81 -0.65 -42.40 16.05
CA HIS A 81 -0.86 -41.20 16.87
C HIS A 81 0.39 -40.32 17.01
N GLU A 82 1.59 -40.89 16.87
CA GLU A 82 2.85 -40.12 16.83
C GLU A 82 3.20 -39.60 15.44
N SER A 83 2.68 -40.22 14.37
CA SER A 83 2.94 -39.79 13.01
C SER A 83 2.40 -38.38 12.73
N TRP A 84 3.31 -37.49 12.34
CA TRP A 84 3.08 -36.07 12.05
C TRP A 84 1.95 -35.82 11.04
N THR A 85 1.71 -36.79 10.15
CA THR A 85 0.66 -36.77 9.13
C THR A 85 -0.75 -36.79 9.71
N SER A 86 -0.98 -37.46 10.84
CA SER A 86 -2.28 -37.46 11.54
C SER A 86 -2.59 -36.11 12.19
N ARG A 87 -1.54 -35.40 12.65
CA ARG A 87 -1.64 -34.07 13.25
C ARG A 87 -1.94 -33.01 12.20
N ALA A 88 -1.32 -33.13 11.01
CA ALA A 88 -1.62 -32.31 9.85
C ALA A 88 -3.05 -32.56 9.32
N ALA A 89 -3.48 -33.82 9.24
CA ALA A 89 -4.84 -34.16 8.80
C ALA A 89 -5.92 -33.56 9.72
N ARG A 90 -5.74 -33.61 11.05
CA ARG A 90 -6.67 -32.99 12.01
C ARG A 90 -6.75 -31.46 11.88
N THR A 91 -5.65 -30.78 11.55
CA THR A 91 -5.68 -29.34 11.27
C THR A 91 -6.38 -28.98 9.95
N PHE A 92 -6.49 -29.93 9.02
CA PHE A 92 -7.23 -29.76 7.76
C PHE A 92 -8.69 -30.21 7.86
N GLU A 93 -9.02 -31.20 8.70
CA GLU A 93 -10.40 -31.65 8.96
C GLU A 93 -11.23 -30.58 9.68
N ASP A 94 -10.61 -29.75 10.53
CA ASP A 94 -11.23 -28.53 11.05
C ASP A 94 -11.24 -27.41 10.00
N LEU A 95 -11.83 -27.69 8.85
CA LEU A 95 -12.10 -26.73 7.77
C LEU A 95 -12.83 -25.49 8.32
N HIS A 96 -13.63 -25.66 9.39
CA HIS A 96 -14.30 -24.57 10.10
C HIS A 96 -13.33 -23.58 10.76
N LEU A 97 -12.21 -24.04 11.34
CA LEU A 97 -11.18 -23.15 11.91
C LEU A 97 -10.47 -22.36 10.80
N VAL A 98 -10.24 -22.98 9.65
CA VAL A 98 -9.66 -22.29 8.49
C VAL A 98 -10.62 -21.21 7.96
N TRP A 99 -11.92 -21.50 7.89
CA TRP A 99 -12.94 -20.51 7.50
C TRP A 99 -13.08 -19.35 8.50
N ILE A 100 -13.02 -19.62 9.82
CA ILE A 100 -13.04 -18.57 10.85
C ILE A 100 -11.76 -17.71 10.78
N GLY A 101 -10.60 -18.34 10.61
CA GLY A 101 -9.32 -17.64 10.47
C GLY A 101 -9.30 -16.75 9.21
N ALA A 102 -9.76 -17.28 8.08
CA ALA A 102 -9.86 -16.55 6.82
C ALA A 102 -10.85 -15.38 6.89
N ALA A 103 -11.97 -15.54 7.61
CA ALA A 103 -12.94 -14.46 7.81
C ALA A 103 -12.34 -13.29 8.61
N SER A 104 -11.56 -13.59 9.65
CA SER A 104 -10.89 -12.56 10.47
C SER A 104 -9.82 -11.79 9.69
N THR A 105 -8.99 -12.48 8.90
CA THR A 105 -7.98 -11.83 8.07
C THR A 105 -8.61 -11.02 6.94
N ALA A 106 -9.68 -11.51 6.31
CA ALA A 106 -10.43 -10.74 5.32
C ALA A 106 -11.03 -9.46 5.93
N ALA A 107 -11.65 -9.54 7.11
CA ALA A 107 -12.23 -8.39 7.79
C ALA A 107 -11.17 -7.33 8.16
N THR A 108 -10.02 -7.75 8.67
CA THR A 108 -8.91 -6.83 9.00
C THR A 108 -8.35 -6.15 7.75
N PHE A 109 -8.22 -6.87 6.64
CA PHE A 109 -7.83 -6.27 5.35
C PHE A 109 -8.85 -5.24 4.85
N ILE A 110 -10.14 -5.56 4.91
CA ILE A 110 -11.21 -4.63 4.50
C ILE A 110 -11.18 -3.36 5.36
N CYS A 111 -11.05 -3.49 6.68
CA CYS A 111 -10.92 -2.35 7.58
C CYS A 111 -9.66 -1.51 7.32
N ALA A 112 -8.52 -2.14 7.06
CA ALA A 112 -7.30 -1.42 6.74
C ALA A 112 -7.42 -0.64 5.42
N VAL A 113 -8.00 -1.27 4.40
CA VAL A 113 -8.25 -0.62 3.09
C VAL A 113 -9.25 0.52 3.22
N SER A 114 -10.31 0.38 4.03
CA SER A 114 -11.29 1.46 4.21
C SER A 114 -10.69 2.65 4.95
N VAL A 115 -9.90 2.43 6.02
CA VAL A 115 -9.18 3.51 6.73
C VAL A 115 -8.17 4.19 5.81
N LEU A 116 -7.41 3.41 5.04
CA LEU A 116 -6.42 3.96 4.12
C LEU A 116 -7.09 4.74 2.97
N GLY A 117 -8.21 4.23 2.47
CA GLY A 117 -9.04 4.93 1.49
C GLY A 117 -9.59 6.24 2.04
N MET A 118 -10.12 6.23 3.27
CA MET A 118 -10.54 7.46 3.95
C MET A 118 -9.39 8.45 4.08
N LEU A 119 -8.20 8.03 4.49
CA LEU A 119 -7.05 8.94 4.61
C LEU A 119 -6.59 9.50 3.26
N HIS A 120 -6.65 8.70 2.21
CA HIS A 120 -6.25 9.11 0.87
C HIS A 120 -7.24 10.11 0.26
N PHE A 121 -8.54 9.85 0.39
CA PHE A 121 -9.58 10.72 -0.18
C PHE A 121 -9.98 11.88 0.74
N ALA A 122 -9.80 11.75 2.05
CA ALA A 122 -10.03 12.82 3.03
C ALA A 122 -8.78 13.64 3.35
N SER A 123 -7.75 13.60 2.49
CA SER A 123 -6.72 14.64 2.43
C SER A 123 -7.03 15.67 1.31
N PRO A 124 -8.06 16.51 1.43
CA PRO A 124 -7.89 17.85 0.89
C PRO A 124 -6.78 18.49 1.71
N GLU A 125 -5.71 18.92 1.04
CA GLU A 125 -4.60 19.69 1.64
C GLU A 125 -5.19 20.82 2.50
N ARG A 126 -5.30 20.58 3.81
CA ARG A 126 -5.72 21.61 4.73
C ARG A 126 -4.55 22.58 4.83
N SER A 127 -4.73 23.77 4.28
CA SER A 127 -3.78 24.89 4.31
C SER A 127 -3.27 25.21 5.71
N ASP A 128 -4.01 24.79 6.75
CA ASP A 128 -3.69 25.03 8.16
C ASP A 128 -2.88 23.90 8.81
N SER A 129 -2.42 22.90 8.04
CA SER A 129 -1.60 21.82 8.56
C SER A 129 -0.14 22.27 8.78
N LEU A 130 0.51 21.71 9.80
CA LEU A 130 1.93 22.00 10.09
C LEU A 130 2.81 21.66 8.87
N ALA A 131 2.46 20.63 8.10
CA ALA A 131 3.12 20.28 6.85
C ALA A 131 3.02 21.40 5.79
N ALA A 132 1.86 22.05 5.66
CA ALA A 132 1.69 23.21 4.77
C ALA A 132 2.54 24.39 5.23
N ILE A 133 2.63 24.64 6.54
CA ILE A 133 3.50 25.69 7.09
C ILE A 133 4.98 25.39 6.82
N ILE A 134 5.43 24.13 6.98
CA ILE A 134 6.80 23.72 6.62
C ILE A 134 7.06 23.90 5.13
N ALA A 135 6.10 23.51 4.27
CA ALA A 135 6.23 23.68 2.83
C ALA A 135 6.37 25.16 2.44
N VAL A 136 5.54 26.04 3.02
CA VAL A 136 5.62 27.50 2.81
C VAL A 136 6.96 28.07 3.29
N MET A 137 7.47 27.64 4.44
CA MET A 137 8.77 28.09 4.96
C MET A 137 9.97 27.60 4.14
N ALA A 138 9.83 26.46 3.46
CA ALA A 138 10.86 25.91 2.60
C ALA A 138 10.95 26.62 1.25
N GLU A 139 9.93 27.41 0.87
CA GLU A 139 9.93 28.13 -0.40
C GLU A 139 10.74 29.44 -0.35
N PRO A 140 11.42 29.80 -1.46
CA PRO A 140 12.21 31.03 -1.54
C PRO A 140 11.40 32.28 -1.20
N TYR A 141 12.01 33.22 -0.49
CA TYR A 141 11.37 34.50 -0.13
C TYR A 141 10.84 35.24 -1.37
N GLY A 142 9.59 35.70 -1.31
CA GLY A 142 8.92 36.40 -2.42
C GLY A 142 8.42 35.49 -3.54
N SER A 143 8.26 34.18 -3.28
CA SER A 143 7.58 33.22 -4.17
C SER A 143 6.06 33.25 -3.96
N ASP A 144 5.27 32.70 -4.87
CA ASP A 144 3.81 32.81 -4.82
C ASP A 144 3.20 32.14 -3.56
N ARG A 145 3.86 31.14 -2.97
CA ARG A 145 3.40 30.53 -1.71
C ARG A 145 4.07 31.12 -0.47
N ASN A 146 5.13 31.91 -0.63
CA ASN A 146 5.78 32.66 0.44
C ASN A 146 5.95 34.15 0.03
N PRO A 147 4.83 34.91 -0.05
CA PRO A 147 4.86 36.28 -0.52
C PRO A 147 5.65 37.16 0.45
N ALA A 148 6.45 38.06 -0.11
CA ALA A 148 7.23 39.00 0.66
C ALA A 148 6.31 39.99 1.38
N ARG A 149 6.67 40.35 2.61
CA ARG A 149 6.02 41.44 3.32
C ARG A 149 6.53 42.75 2.75
N LEU A 150 5.62 43.69 2.50
CA LEU A 150 5.99 45.05 2.14
C LEU A 150 6.81 45.66 3.29
N ASP A 151 8.10 45.83 3.06
CA ASP A 151 8.95 46.63 3.94
C ASP A 151 8.94 48.07 3.43
N TRP A 152 8.57 49.01 4.30
CA TRP A 152 8.48 50.43 4.00
C TRP A 152 9.88 51.07 3.77
N GLY A 153 10.96 50.30 3.97
CA GLY A 153 12.36 50.71 3.80
C GLY A 153 12.85 51.04 2.37
N GLY A 154 11.97 51.16 1.38
CA GLY A 154 12.28 51.75 0.06
C GLY A 154 13.07 50.90 -0.95
N ILE A 155 13.42 49.65 -0.62
CA ILE A 155 14.14 48.73 -1.52
C ILE A 155 13.17 47.97 -2.47
N MET A 156 11.87 47.97 -2.14
CA MET A 156 10.84 47.27 -2.90
C MET A 156 9.97 48.25 -3.69
N ARG A 157 9.81 47.99 -5.00
CA ARG A 157 8.85 48.71 -5.84
C ARG A 157 7.46 48.07 -5.68
N VAL A 158 6.49 48.88 -5.26
CA VAL A 158 5.10 48.44 -5.07
C VAL A 158 4.46 48.13 -6.43
N PRO A 159 3.55 47.15 -6.51
CA PRO A 159 2.79 46.85 -7.72
C PRO A 159 2.00 48.07 -8.21
N SER A 160 2.10 48.34 -9.51
CA SER A 160 1.38 49.41 -10.20
C SER A 160 0.25 48.86 -11.06
N ILE A 161 -0.84 49.62 -11.14
CA ILE A 161 -1.93 49.37 -12.08
C ILE A 161 -1.50 50.00 -13.42
N PRO A 162 -1.45 49.23 -14.53
CA PRO A 162 -1.21 49.80 -15.85
C PRO A 162 -2.29 50.85 -16.18
N GLY A 163 -1.88 52.05 -16.61
CA GLY A 163 -2.81 53.16 -16.91
C GLY A 163 -3.89 52.79 -17.93
N ASP A 164 -3.54 51.96 -18.92
CA ASP A 164 -4.43 51.51 -20.00
C ASP A 164 -5.19 50.21 -19.65
N GLY A 165 -5.16 49.79 -18.38
CA GLY A 165 -5.69 48.51 -17.92
C GLY A 165 -7.21 48.51 -17.72
N LEU A 166 -7.79 47.30 -17.74
CA LEU A 166 -9.22 47.05 -17.49
C LEU A 166 -9.69 47.59 -16.12
N VAL A 167 -8.79 47.67 -15.14
CA VAL A 167 -9.06 48.24 -13.80
C VAL A 167 -9.32 49.73 -13.88
N SER A 168 -8.46 50.50 -14.56
CA SER A 168 -8.64 51.94 -14.75
C SER A 168 -9.94 52.22 -15.49
N ALA A 169 -10.20 51.48 -16.57
CA ALA A 169 -11.45 51.59 -17.33
C ALA A 169 -12.70 51.24 -16.49
N THR A 170 -12.60 50.24 -15.61
CA THR A 170 -13.72 49.86 -14.73
C THR A 170 -13.97 50.92 -13.67
N LEU A 171 -12.92 51.43 -13.02
CA LEU A 171 -12.99 52.53 -12.05
C LEU A 171 -13.58 53.81 -12.67
N GLU A 172 -13.29 54.09 -13.94
CA GLU A 172 -13.88 55.20 -14.68
C GLU A 172 -15.33 54.94 -15.10
N SER A 173 -15.68 53.67 -15.40
CA SER A 173 -17.02 53.28 -15.89
C SER A 173 -18.07 53.04 -14.80
N SER A 174 -17.67 52.67 -13.58
CA SER A 174 -18.56 52.50 -12.41
C SER A 174 -19.10 53.84 -11.86
N MET A 175 -19.17 54.85 -12.72
CA MET A 175 -19.66 56.21 -12.45
C MET A 175 -21.17 56.31 -12.70
N PRO A 176 -21.99 56.10 -11.65
CA PRO A 176 -23.11 56.99 -11.43
C PRO A 176 -23.30 57.34 -9.94
N GLY A 177 -23.07 58.61 -9.58
CA GLY A 177 -23.80 59.26 -8.49
C GLY A 177 -23.19 59.21 -7.08
N GLN A 178 -22.47 60.28 -6.74
CA GLN A 178 -22.63 61.03 -5.48
C GLN A 178 -22.50 60.27 -4.14
N ARG A 179 -21.56 59.32 -4.01
CA ARG A 179 -21.12 58.84 -2.69
C ARG A 179 -19.60 58.69 -2.64
N ASP A 180 -19.00 59.16 -1.54
CA ASP A 180 -17.60 58.89 -1.22
C ASP A 180 -17.53 57.44 -0.71
N VAL A 181 -16.92 56.56 -1.51
CA VAL A 181 -16.80 55.12 -1.20
C VAL A 181 -15.35 54.82 -0.85
N MET A 182 -15.14 54.14 0.28
CA MET A 182 -13.83 53.68 0.76
C MET A 182 -13.90 52.16 0.89
N LEU A 183 -13.17 51.44 0.04
CA LEU A 183 -13.07 49.99 0.05
C LEU A 183 -11.67 49.59 0.46
N THR A 184 -11.56 48.74 1.48
CA THR A 184 -10.28 48.15 1.90
C THR A 184 -10.21 46.72 1.41
N LEU A 185 -9.25 46.45 0.53
CA LEU A 185 -9.05 45.17 -0.12
C LEU A 185 -7.69 44.59 0.31
N SER A 186 -7.66 43.35 0.76
CA SER A 186 -6.40 42.59 0.86
C SER A 186 -6.28 41.66 -0.34
N ALA A 187 -5.10 41.57 -0.92
CA ALA A 187 -4.83 40.66 -2.01
C ALA A 187 -3.35 40.29 -2.12
N VAL A 188 -3.08 39.10 -2.66
CA VAL A 188 -1.73 38.67 -2.99
C VAL A 188 -1.51 38.83 -4.49
N VAL A 189 -0.49 39.62 -4.85
CA VAL A 189 -0.06 39.78 -6.25
C VAL A 189 1.11 38.84 -6.50
N SER A 190 0.95 37.92 -7.46
CA SER A 190 1.97 36.94 -7.84
C SER A 190 3.13 37.57 -8.63
N ARG A 191 4.20 36.80 -8.85
CA ARG A 191 5.35 37.25 -9.69
C ARG A 191 4.95 37.56 -11.14
N GLU A 192 3.89 36.92 -11.63
CA GLU A 192 3.33 37.13 -12.96
C GLU A 192 2.30 38.27 -13.00
N GLY A 193 2.09 38.97 -11.89
CA GLY A 193 1.12 40.06 -11.80
C GLY A 193 -0.33 39.60 -11.67
N ARG A 194 -0.58 38.34 -11.30
CA ARG A 194 -1.94 37.84 -11.08
C ARG A 194 -2.38 38.14 -9.65
N VAL A 195 -3.61 38.60 -9.50
CA VAL A 195 -4.22 38.84 -8.19
C VAL A 195 -4.90 37.55 -7.72
N SER A 196 -4.60 37.13 -6.49
CA SER A 196 -5.17 35.94 -5.87
C SER A 196 -5.52 36.20 -4.41
N ASN A 197 -6.43 35.40 -3.86
CA ASN A 197 -6.89 35.48 -2.47
C ASN A 197 -7.37 36.89 -2.08
N MET A 198 -8.22 37.48 -2.91
CA MET A 198 -8.73 38.83 -2.69
C MET A 198 -9.88 38.79 -1.68
N GLU A 199 -9.71 39.48 -0.56
CA GLU A 199 -10.68 39.54 0.52
C GLU A 199 -11.05 41.01 0.81
N LEU A 200 -12.34 41.25 1.01
CA LEU A 200 -12.86 42.55 1.40
C LEU A 200 -12.75 42.66 2.92
N VAL A 201 -11.73 43.37 3.39
CA VAL A 201 -11.43 43.51 4.83
C VAL A 201 -12.45 44.43 5.52
N ASN A 202 -12.97 45.42 4.79
CA ASN A 202 -14.04 46.28 5.30
C ASN A 202 -14.83 46.87 4.12
N GLY A 203 -16.14 46.62 4.10
CA GLY A 203 -17.05 47.09 3.06
C GLY A 203 -18.41 47.41 3.67
N GLN A 204 -18.60 48.66 4.10
CA GLN A 204 -19.83 49.11 4.75
C GLN A 204 -20.92 49.53 3.72
N HIS A 205 -20.77 49.16 2.44
CA HIS A 205 -21.59 49.64 1.31
C HIS A 205 -22.03 48.50 0.37
N ASP A 206 -23.00 48.80 -0.51
CA ASP A 206 -23.71 47.88 -1.40
C ASP A 206 -22.78 46.86 -2.08
N GLY A 207 -23.00 45.57 -1.79
CA GLY A 207 -22.15 44.47 -2.25
C GLY A 207 -22.09 44.29 -3.77
N VAL A 208 -22.95 44.96 -4.53
CA VAL A 208 -23.00 44.88 -6.00
C VAL A 208 -21.84 45.67 -6.63
N GLU A 209 -21.60 46.92 -6.20
CA GLU A 209 -20.49 47.74 -6.71
C GLU A 209 -19.12 47.18 -6.30
N ALA A 210 -19.02 46.72 -5.04
CA ALA A 210 -17.81 46.05 -4.57
C ALA A 210 -17.52 44.78 -5.38
N ALA A 211 -18.55 43.97 -5.69
CA ALA A 211 -18.40 42.77 -6.50
C ALA A 211 -17.93 43.05 -7.92
N GLU A 212 -18.37 44.13 -8.56
CA GLU A 212 -17.92 44.52 -9.90
C GLU A 212 -16.45 44.92 -9.92
N ILE A 213 -16.02 45.74 -8.95
CA ILE A 213 -14.62 46.17 -8.80
C ILE A 213 -13.73 44.96 -8.49
N LEU A 214 -14.15 44.08 -7.58
CA LEU A 214 -13.47 42.82 -7.27
C LEU A 214 -13.34 41.93 -8.52
N HIS A 215 -14.42 41.79 -9.28
CA HIS A 215 -14.43 40.96 -10.48
C HIS A 215 -13.49 41.49 -11.56
N ALA A 216 -13.46 42.81 -11.77
CA ALA A 216 -12.53 43.47 -12.68
C ALA A 216 -11.06 43.30 -12.24
N LEU A 217 -10.78 43.52 -10.95
CA LEU A 217 -9.44 43.33 -10.38
C LEU A 217 -8.94 41.89 -10.52
N SER A 218 -9.81 40.90 -10.27
CA SER A 218 -9.45 39.47 -10.37
C SER A 218 -9.03 39.02 -11.78
N ARG A 219 -9.55 39.67 -12.82
CA ARG A 219 -9.26 39.37 -14.22
C ARG A 219 -8.11 40.20 -14.78
N SER A 220 -7.76 41.28 -14.10
CA SER A 220 -6.68 42.16 -14.52
C SER A 220 -5.30 41.56 -14.20
N ARG A 221 -4.30 41.93 -15.01
CA ARG A 221 -2.89 41.69 -14.68
C ARG A 221 -2.28 43.01 -14.22
N LEU A 222 -1.64 42.97 -13.07
CA LEU A 222 -0.92 44.11 -12.50
C LEU A 222 0.56 44.01 -12.81
N GLU A 223 1.28 45.12 -12.72
CA GLU A 223 2.74 45.05 -12.76
C GLU A 223 3.24 44.46 -11.43
N PRO A 224 4.04 43.39 -11.46
CA PRO A 224 4.48 42.71 -10.24
C PRO A 224 5.41 43.61 -9.42
N ALA A 225 5.46 43.35 -8.11
CA ALA A 225 6.41 44.02 -7.23
C ALA A 225 7.82 43.64 -7.64
N GLN A 226 8.76 44.57 -7.49
CA GLN A 226 10.17 44.30 -7.80
C GLN A 226 11.03 44.51 -6.56
N PHE A 227 11.88 43.52 -6.26
CA PHE A 227 12.91 43.60 -5.24
C PHE A 227 14.27 43.38 -5.91
N GLY A 228 15.15 44.39 -5.87
CA GLY A 228 16.43 44.33 -6.57
C GLY A 228 16.33 44.09 -8.08
N GLY A 229 15.23 44.53 -8.72
CA GLY A 229 14.96 44.33 -10.15
C GLY A 229 14.34 42.98 -10.54
N SER A 230 14.13 42.06 -9.58
CA SER A 230 13.46 40.78 -9.83
C SER A 230 11.99 40.81 -9.39
N PRO A 231 11.06 40.20 -10.14
CA PRO A 231 9.65 40.14 -9.77
C PRO A 231 9.46 39.27 -8.53
N VAL A 232 8.71 39.77 -7.55
CA VAL A 232 8.40 39.08 -6.29
C VAL A 232 6.91 39.11 -6.02
N ALA A 233 6.40 38.03 -5.46
CA ALA A 233 5.03 37.99 -4.97
C ALA A 233 4.94 38.75 -3.64
N VAL A 234 3.87 39.53 -3.46
CA VAL A 234 3.68 40.40 -2.29
C VAL A 234 2.23 40.37 -1.81
N ASN A 235 2.06 40.48 -0.50
CA ASN A 235 0.77 40.70 0.12
C ASN A 235 0.55 42.21 0.33
N LEU A 236 -0.55 42.73 -0.21
CA LEU A 236 -0.87 44.15 -0.24
C LEU A 236 -2.25 44.38 0.38
N VAL A 237 -2.39 45.51 1.06
CA VAL A 237 -3.70 46.06 1.42
C VAL A 237 -3.88 47.34 0.62
N TRP A 238 -4.87 47.36 -0.26
CA TRP A 238 -5.25 48.56 -1.00
C TRP A 238 -6.40 49.28 -0.32
N LEU A 239 -6.28 50.60 -0.35
CA LEU A 239 -7.36 51.49 -0.01
C LEU A 239 -7.83 52.17 -1.29
N VAL A 240 -9.02 51.81 -1.75
CA VAL A 240 -9.67 52.49 -2.87
C VAL A 240 -10.60 53.54 -2.29
N ALA A 241 -10.25 54.81 -2.45
CA ALA A 241 -11.05 55.93 -1.99
C ALA A 241 -11.52 56.75 -3.19
N HIS A 242 -12.84 56.90 -3.32
CA HIS A 242 -13.44 57.82 -4.27
C HIS A 242 -13.84 59.11 -3.54
N THR A 243 -13.32 60.26 -3.98
CA THR A 243 -13.68 61.56 -3.41
C THR A 243 -14.18 62.49 -4.51
N THR A 244 -15.37 63.06 -4.32
CA THR A 244 -15.94 64.02 -5.29
C THR A 244 -15.63 65.47 -4.89
N VAL A 245 -14.80 66.16 -5.68
CA VAL A 245 -14.52 67.59 -5.45
C VAL A 245 -15.57 68.43 -6.18
N LYS A 246 -16.52 69.01 -5.43
CA LYS A 246 -17.43 70.03 -5.97
C LYS A 246 -16.70 71.38 -6.04
N GLY A 247 -16.42 71.86 -7.26
CA GLY A 247 -15.94 73.21 -7.48
C GLY A 247 -16.99 74.23 -7.02
N LYS A 248 -16.60 75.15 -6.13
CA LYS A 248 -17.45 76.26 -5.69
C LYS A 248 -17.67 77.20 -6.87
N THR A 249 -18.82 77.12 -7.54
CA THR A 249 -19.26 78.15 -8.46
C THR A 249 -19.51 79.44 -7.67
N SER A 250 -18.68 80.46 -7.87
CA SER A 250 -18.88 81.80 -7.31
C SER A 250 -20.17 82.38 -7.87
N SER A 251 -21.12 82.71 -7.00
CA SER A 251 -22.30 83.53 -7.34
C SER A 251 -21.91 84.96 -7.61
#